data_AF-A0A660UIE0-F1
#
_entry.id   AF-A0A660UIE0-F1
#
_cell.length_a   1.000
_cell.length_b   1.000
_cell.length_c   1.000
_cell.angle_alpha   90.00
_cell.angle_beta   90.00
_cell.angle_gamma   90.00
#
_symmetry.space_group_name_H-M   'P 1'
#
loop_
_entity.id
_entity.type
_entity.pdbx_description
1 polymer ?
#
loop_
_entity_poly.entity_id
_entity_poly.type
_entity_poly.pdbx_seq_one_letter_code
_entity_poly.pdbx_strand_id
1 'polypeptide(L)'
;MKIEKQSAPEAVIQELGTRIARRRIERGLTQAEAAEQAGVGKRTIERIEAGGDMQLTTLIRLLRVLDLTSQLDQLVPEPPISPMDMLKHQPKTRKRATPKRAAKPKEPWKWGDEQ
;
A
#
# COMPACT_ATOMS: atom_id res chain seq x y z
N MET A 1 24.42 -9.03 -6.02
CA MET A 1 24.14 -9.29 -7.45
C MET A 1 22.99 -8.38 -7.90
N LYS A 2 22.67 -8.30 -9.19
CA LYS A 2 21.43 -7.63 -9.65
C LYS A 2 20.29 -8.66 -9.67
N ILE A 3 19.09 -8.23 -9.27
CA ILE A 3 17.87 -9.03 -9.45
C ILE A 3 17.46 -8.79 -10.91
N GLU A 4 17.53 -9.83 -11.74
CA GLU A 4 17.25 -9.74 -13.18
C GLU A 4 15.88 -10.34 -13.50
N LYS A 5 15.30 -9.95 -14.64
CA LYS A 5 13.95 -10.38 -15.04
C LYS A 5 13.80 -11.91 -15.14
N GLN A 6 14.90 -12.63 -15.40
CA GLN A 6 14.91 -14.09 -15.62
C GLN A 6 15.49 -14.87 -14.44
N SER A 7 15.75 -14.22 -13.29
CA SER A 7 16.27 -14.92 -12.11
C SER A 7 15.22 -15.88 -11.54
N ALA A 8 15.67 -17.07 -11.14
CA ALA A 8 14.83 -18.02 -10.40
C ALA A 8 14.34 -17.39 -9.07
N PRO A 9 13.11 -17.66 -8.63
CA PRO A 9 12.56 -17.08 -7.40
C PRO A 9 13.47 -17.24 -6.19
N GLU A 10 14.06 -18.42 -6.03
CA GLU A 10 14.96 -18.77 -4.91
C GLU A 10 16.22 -17.90 -4.93
N ALA A 11 16.77 -17.63 -6.12
CA ALA A 11 17.93 -16.76 -6.27
C ALA A 11 17.60 -15.29 -5.90
N VAL A 12 16.38 -14.84 -6.21
CA VAL A 12 15.89 -13.51 -5.83
C VAL A 12 15.75 -13.41 -4.30
N ILE A 13 15.18 -14.43 -3.66
CA ILE A 13 15.03 -14.49 -2.20
C ILE A 13 16.40 -14.52 -1.52
N GLN A 14 17.36 -15.29 -2.05
CA GLN A 14 18.74 -15.34 -1.53
C GLN A 14 19.42 -13.97 -1.58
N GLU A 15 19.35 -13.29 -2.72
CA GLU A 15 19.93 -11.96 -2.87
C GLU A 15 19.21 -10.93 -1.99
N LEU A 16 17.88 -11.02 -1.86
CA LEU A 16 17.11 -10.14 -0.97
C LEU A 16 17.52 -10.33 0.49
N GLY A 17 17.63 -11.58 0.96
CA GLY A 17 18.12 -11.91 2.30
C GLY A 17 19.51 -11.36 2.57
N THR A 18 20.43 -11.50 1.60
CA THR A 18 21.79 -10.95 1.67
C THR A 18 21.78 -9.42 1.80
N ARG A 19 20.92 -8.72 1.03
CA ARG A 19 20.80 -7.25 1.09
C ARG A 19 20.21 -6.78 2.42
N ILE A 20 19.20 -7.49 2.93
CA ILE A 20 18.61 -7.24 4.25
C ILE A 20 19.69 -7.36 5.34
N ALA A 21 20.50 -8.42 5.30
CA ALA A 21 21.60 -8.64 6.25
C ALA A 21 22.62 -7.48 6.22
N ARG A 22 23.02 -7.05 5.01
CA ARG A 22 23.91 -5.89 4.84
C ARG A 22 23.32 -4.62 5.43
N ARG A 23 22.04 -4.33 5.12
CA ARG A 23 21.37 -3.13 5.63
C ARG A 23 21.24 -3.14 7.16
N ARG A 24 20.99 -4.32 7.75
CA ARG A 24 20.97 -4.49 9.20
C ARG A 24 22.34 -4.15 9.81
N ILE A 25 23.42 -4.67 9.23
CA ILE A 25 24.80 -4.40 9.69
C ILE A 25 25.15 -2.92 9.54
N GLU A 26 24.78 -2.26 8.43
CA GLU A 26 24.97 -0.82 8.23
C GLU A 26 24.28 0.03 9.31
N ARG A 27 23.16 -0.44 9.85
CA ARG A 27 22.45 0.20 10.98
C ARG A 27 23.01 -0.18 12.35
N GLY A 28 24.02 -1.04 12.42
CA GLY A 28 24.62 -1.48 13.68
C GLY A 28 23.72 -2.39 14.51
N LEU A 29 22.73 -3.05 13.89
CA LEU A 29 21.80 -3.93 14.58
C LEU A 29 22.28 -5.38 14.56
N THR A 30 22.20 -6.08 15.68
CA THR A 30 22.30 -7.54 15.74
C THR A 30 21.02 -8.18 15.20
N GLN A 31 21.08 -9.48 14.86
CA GLN A 31 19.88 -10.23 14.44
C GLN A 31 18.83 -10.30 15.56
N ALA A 32 19.25 -10.33 16.82
CA ALA A 32 18.35 -10.37 17.97
C ALA A 32 17.61 -9.03 18.14
N GLU A 33 18.32 -7.90 18.07
CA GLU A 33 17.73 -6.57 18.15
C GLU A 33 16.79 -6.29 16.98
N ALA A 34 17.17 -6.67 15.76
CA ALA A 34 16.29 -6.53 14.59
C ALA A 34 15.02 -7.40 14.74
N ALA A 35 15.16 -8.61 15.28
CA ALA A 35 14.03 -9.50 15.53
C ALA A 35 13.07 -8.93 16.59
N GLU A 36 13.62 -8.40 17.69
CA GLU A 36 12.86 -7.75 18.76
C GLU A 36 12.09 -6.55 18.24
N GLN A 37 12.75 -5.63 17.52
CA GLN A 37 12.12 -4.44 16.94
C GLN A 37 11.06 -4.81 15.88
N ALA A 38 11.27 -5.89 15.12
CA ALA A 38 10.31 -6.39 14.14
C ALA A 38 9.19 -7.25 14.76
N GLY A 39 9.25 -7.57 16.06
CA GLY A 39 8.29 -8.43 16.75
C GLY A 39 8.23 -9.85 16.17
N VAL A 40 9.40 -10.44 15.86
CA VAL A 40 9.55 -11.81 15.35
C VAL A 40 10.66 -12.56 16.10
N GLY A 41 10.75 -13.88 15.96
CA GLY A 41 11.83 -14.66 16.56
C GLY A 41 13.16 -14.48 15.83
N LYS A 42 14.29 -14.52 16.57
CA LYS A 42 15.65 -14.44 16.02
C LYS A 42 15.90 -15.43 14.87
N ARG A 43 15.44 -16.67 15.03
CA ARG A 43 15.56 -17.73 13.99
C ARG A 43 14.86 -17.37 12.69
N THR A 44 13.82 -16.52 12.74
CA THR A 44 13.14 -16.01 11.55
C THR A 44 14.05 -15.05 10.80
N ILE A 45 14.75 -14.14 11.49
CA ILE A 45 15.72 -13.23 10.87
C ILE A 45 16.91 -14.01 10.29
N GLU A 46 17.47 -14.96 11.05
CA GLU A 46 18.56 -15.84 10.56
C GLU A 46 18.16 -16.56 9.26
N ARG A 47 16.95 -17.12 9.21
CA ARG A 47 16.44 -17.81 8.03
C ARG A 47 16.22 -16.87 6.85
N ILE A 48 15.70 -15.66 7.08
CA ILE A 48 15.51 -14.64 6.03
C ILE A 48 16.86 -14.22 5.44
N GLU A 49 17.85 -13.95 6.29
CA GLU A 49 19.19 -13.54 5.85
C GLU A 49 19.93 -14.66 5.12
N ALA A 50 19.62 -15.92 5.44
CA ALA A 50 20.09 -17.10 4.73
C ALA A 50 19.31 -17.40 3.43
N GLY A 51 18.33 -16.57 3.07
CA GLY A 51 17.53 -16.70 1.84
C GLY A 51 16.37 -17.69 1.92
N GLY A 52 15.85 -17.96 3.10
CA GLY A 52 14.60 -18.68 3.26
C GLY A 52 13.37 -17.79 3.02
N ASP A 53 12.26 -18.42 2.65
CA ASP A 53 10.98 -17.74 2.40
C ASP A 53 10.53 -16.88 3.59
N MET A 54 9.65 -15.91 3.38
CA MET A 54 9.04 -15.21 4.51
C MET A 54 7.64 -14.76 4.18
N GLN A 55 6.83 -14.65 5.22
CA GLN A 55 5.55 -13.98 5.09
C GLN A 55 5.79 -12.49 4.78
N LEU A 56 4.98 -11.96 3.88
CA LEU A 56 5.05 -10.55 3.47
C LEU A 56 4.91 -9.59 4.68
N THR A 57 4.10 -9.98 5.67
CA THR A 57 3.94 -9.22 6.92
C THR A 57 5.25 -9.09 7.69
N THR A 58 6.04 -10.17 7.78
CA THR A 58 7.37 -10.17 8.39
C THR A 58 8.34 -9.30 7.61
N LEU A 59 8.30 -9.36 6.27
CA LEU A 59 9.11 -8.47 5.44
C LEU A 59 8.79 -7.00 5.72
N ILE A 60 7.51 -6.62 5.73
CA ILE A 60 7.09 -5.23 5.96
C ILE A 60 7.55 -4.74 7.34
N ARG A 61 7.45 -5.57 8.38
CA ARG A 61 7.95 -5.22 9.73
C ARG A 61 9.46 -5.01 9.73
N LEU A 62 10.21 -5.87 9.06
CA LEU A 62 11.66 -5.75 8.97
C LEU A 62 12.08 -4.51 8.16
N LEU A 63 11.39 -4.21 7.05
CA LEU A 63 11.64 -2.99 6.28
C LEU A 63 11.38 -1.72 7.09
N ARG A 64 10.40 -1.71 8.02
CA ARG A 64 10.20 -0.59 8.95
C ARG A 64 11.39 -0.40 9.88
N VAL A 65 11.89 -1.48 10.48
CA VAL A 65 13.09 -1.47 11.34
C VAL A 65 14.32 -0.95 10.59
N LEU A 66 14.44 -1.35 9.31
CA LEU A 66 15.55 -0.96 8.44
C LEU A 66 15.35 0.39 7.73
N ASP A 67 14.21 1.06 7.99
CA ASP A 67 13.82 2.35 7.37
C ASP A 67 13.86 2.29 5.84
N LEU A 68 13.29 1.21 5.32
CA LEU A 68 13.18 0.89 3.90
C LEU A 68 11.72 0.88 3.42
N THR A 69 10.80 1.48 4.17
CA THR A 69 9.38 1.48 3.81
C THR A 69 9.06 2.31 2.59
N SER A 70 9.75 3.43 2.37
CA SER A 70 9.50 4.32 1.22
C SER A 70 9.89 3.68 -0.11
N GLN A 71 10.71 2.64 -0.09
CA GLN A 71 11.12 1.88 -1.27
C GLN A 71 9.99 0.94 -1.73
N LEU A 72 8.99 0.64 -0.89
CA LEU A 72 7.82 -0.14 -1.31
C LEU A 72 7.01 0.61 -2.37
N ASP A 73 6.92 1.94 -2.29
CA ASP A 73 6.22 2.77 -3.28
C ASP A 73 6.91 2.70 -4.66
N GLN A 74 8.21 2.43 -4.69
CA GLN A 74 8.96 2.24 -5.93
C GLN A 74 8.85 0.82 -6.49
N LEU A 75 8.59 -0.17 -5.62
CA LEU A 75 8.46 -1.56 -6.02
C LEU A 75 7.20 -1.80 -6.85
N VAL A 76 6.09 -1.17 -6.44
CA VAL A 76 4.81 -1.19 -7.16
C VAL A 76 4.25 0.24 -7.22
N PRO A 77 4.68 1.06 -8.19
CA PRO A 77 4.23 2.44 -8.29
C PRO A 77 2.74 2.51 -8.63
N GLU A 78 2.05 3.51 -8.07
CA GLU A 78 0.69 3.80 -8.47
C GLU A 78 0.65 4.17 -9.97
N PRO A 79 -0.36 3.69 -10.72
CA PRO A 79 -0.50 4.07 -12.11
C PRO A 79 -0.73 5.58 -12.21
N PRO A 80 -0.10 6.26 -13.17
CA PRO A 80 -0.33 7.69 -13.37
C PRO A 80 -1.81 7.92 -13.70
N ILE A 81 -2.40 8.95 -13.09
CA ILE A 81 -3.79 9.34 -13.35
C ILE A 81 -3.91 9.74 -14.82
N SER A 82 -4.76 9.05 -15.58
CA SER A 82 -5.02 9.41 -16.97
C SER A 82 -5.73 10.78 -17.04
N PRO A 83 -5.46 11.62 -18.06
CA PRO A 83 -6.21 12.86 -18.29
C PRO A 83 -7.74 12.66 -18.30
N MET A 84 -8.20 11.48 -18.73
CA MET A 84 -9.62 11.11 -18.70
C MET A 84 -10.15 10.88 -17.28
N ASP A 85 -9.32 10.37 -16.38
CA ASP A 85 -9.71 10.18 -14.98
C ASP A 85 -9.67 11.51 -14.21
N MET A 86 -8.78 12.43 -14.58
CA MET A 86 -8.83 13.82 -14.09
C MET A 86 -10.14 14.52 -14.46
N LEU A 87 -10.68 14.28 -15.67
CA LEU A 87 -11.97 14.81 -16.11
C LEU A 87 -13.15 14.22 -15.34
N LYS A 88 -13.11 12.92 -15.00
CA LYS A 88 -14.15 12.25 -14.20
C LYS A 88 -14.17 12.71 -12.74
N HIS A 89 -12.99 13.01 -12.19
CA HIS A 89 -12.82 13.45 -10.81
C HIS A 89 -12.83 14.98 -10.62
N GLN A 90 -13.03 15.77 -11.69
CA GLN A 90 -13.27 17.20 -11.53
C GLN A 90 -14.55 17.40 -10.70
N PRO A 91 -14.48 18.06 -9.53
CA PRO A 91 -15.68 18.46 -8.82
C PRO A 91 -16.46 19.36 -9.77
N LYS A 92 -17.69 18.95 -10.16
CA LYS A 92 -18.55 19.73 -11.05
C LYS A 92 -18.65 21.15 -10.46
N THR A 93 -17.99 22.11 -11.10
CA THR A 93 -18.07 23.50 -10.71
C THR A 93 -19.53 23.92 -10.84
N ARG A 94 -20.16 24.28 -9.72
CA ARG A 94 -21.55 24.78 -9.74
C ARG A 94 -21.55 26.09 -10.53
N LYS A 95 -22.02 26.06 -11.78
CA LYS A 95 -22.11 27.24 -12.64
C LYS A 95 -23.22 28.23 -12.23
N ARG A 96 -24.11 27.83 -11.32
CA ARG A 96 -25.20 28.68 -10.83
C ARG A 96 -25.69 28.21 -9.47
N ALA A 97 -25.86 29.13 -8.54
CA ALA A 97 -26.61 28.86 -7.31
C ALA A 97 -28.09 28.83 -7.66
N THR A 98 -28.77 27.72 -7.38
CA THR A 98 -30.23 27.68 -7.33
C THR A 98 -30.65 27.62 -5.87
N PRO A 99 -31.62 28.43 -5.43
CA PRO A 99 -32.14 28.32 -4.08
C PRO A 99 -32.73 26.91 -3.90
N LYS A 100 -32.42 26.27 -2.77
CA LYS A 100 -33.01 24.98 -2.40
C LYS A 100 -34.51 25.20 -2.27
N ARG A 101 -35.28 24.77 -3.27
CA ARG A 101 -36.75 24.90 -3.26
C ARG A 101 -37.24 24.13 -2.05
N ALA A 102 -37.84 24.83 -1.08
CA ALA A 102 -38.52 24.18 0.04
C ALA A 102 -39.51 23.16 -0.54
N ALA A 103 -39.41 21.91 -0.11
CA ALA A 103 -40.30 20.86 -0.54
C ALA A 103 -41.72 21.28 -0.14
N LYS A 104 -42.59 21.55 -1.13
CA LYS A 104 -44.01 21.74 -0.84
C LYS A 104 -44.54 20.42 -0.29
N PRO A 105 -45.34 20.43 0.80
CA PRO A 105 -46.01 19.22 1.25
C PRO A 105 -46.86 18.67 0.09
N LYS A 106 -46.77 17.35 -0.15
CA LYS A 106 -47.61 16.67 -1.14
C LYS A 106 -49.05 16.71 -0.63
N GLU A 107 -49.88 17.56 -1.20
CA GLU A 107 -51.32 17.36 -1.10
C GLU A 107 -51.69 16.08 -1.86
N PRO A 108 -52.50 15.19 -1.26
CA PRO A 108 -52.98 14.01 -1.95
C PRO A 108 -53.93 14.45 -3.06
N TRP A 109 -53.60 14.05 -4.29
CA TRP A 109 -54.40 14.18 -5.49
C TRP A 109 -55.86 13.76 -5.20
N LYS A 110 -56.80 14.70 -5.36
CA LYS A 110 -58.23 14.38 -5.43
C LYS A 110 -58.72 14.69 -6.83
N TRP A 111 -59.27 13.68 -7.49
CA TRP A 111 -59.94 13.82 -8.79
C TRP A 111 -61.39 14.20 -8.51
N GLY A 112 -61.85 15.28 -9.14
CA GLY A 112 -63.24 15.71 -9.07
C GLY A 112 -64.00 15.09 -10.22
N ASP A 113 -64.98 14.25 -9.88
CA ASP A 113 -66.20 14.07 -10.65
C ASP A 113 -67.32 13.85 -9.63
N GLU A 114 -67.86 14.97 -9.14
CA GLU A 114 -69.23 15.04 -8.64
C GLU A 114 -70.13 15.32 -9.86
N GLN A 115 -71.03 14.38 -10.16
CA GLN A 115 -72.39 14.68 -10.62
C GLN A 115 -73.36 13.96 -9.69
#